data_AF-R5AG12-F1
#
_entry.id   AF-R5AG12-F1
#
_cell.length_a   1.000
_cell.length_b   1.000
_cell.length_c   1.000
_cell.angle_alpha   90.00
_cell.angle_beta   90.00
_cell.angle_gamma   90.00
#
_symmetry.space_group_name_H-M   'P 1'
#
loop_
_entity.id
_entity.type
_entity.pdbx_description
1 polymer ?
#
loop_
_entity_poly.entity_id
_entity_poly.type
_entity_poly.pdbx_seq_one_letter_code
_entity_poly.pdbx_strand_id
1 'polypeptide(L)'
;MFFRKKADEEMLKFFWAWFEQNEEWIIATSKTDRMAVVNAVDEKLSPAFACYHVEIEFQLGYNDGHGEFFFFDLNKRALRKDAEKLASLMPAKLQQNWTFIIEH
;
A
#
# COMPACT_ATOMS: atom_id res chain seq x y z
N MET A 1 8.51 -28.21 7.38
CA MET A 1 9.04 -26.86 7.10
C MET A 1 7.87 -25.88 7.20
N PHE A 2 7.73 -25.18 8.33
CA PHE A 2 6.68 -24.16 8.49
C PHE A 2 7.14 -22.90 7.75
N PHE A 3 6.80 -22.77 6.47
CA PHE A 3 6.91 -21.48 5.77
C PHE A 3 5.97 -20.52 6.49
N ARG A 4 6.52 -19.65 7.33
CA ARG A 4 5.78 -18.53 7.91
C ARG A 4 5.38 -17.65 6.73
N LYS A 5 4.11 -17.73 6.31
CA LYS A 5 3.45 -16.78 5.40
C LYS A 5 3.62 -15.39 6.03
N LYS A 6 4.59 -14.63 5.53
CA LYS A 6 4.88 -13.25 5.92
C LYS A 6 5.09 -12.49 4.64
N ALA A 7 4.64 -11.25 4.60
CA ALA A 7 4.99 -10.35 3.52
C ALA A 7 6.51 -10.24 3.38
N ASP A 8 6.97 -10.24 2.13
CA ASP A 8 8.38 -10.09 1.82
C ASP A 8 8.79 -8.64 2.11
N GLU A 9 9.68 -8.45 3.08
CA GLU A 9 10.10 -7.13 3.51
C GLU A 9 10.81 -6.34 2.40
N GLU A 10 11.56 -7.02 1.53
CA GLU A 10 12.21 -6.37 0.40
C GLU A 10 11.17 -5.85 -0.59
N MET A 11 10.10 -6.62 -0.83
CA MET A 11 8.99 -6.19 -1.68
C MET A 11 8.19 -5.05 -1.07
N LEU A 12 7.97 -5.04 0.26
CA LEU A 12 7.31 -3.93 0.95
C LEU A 12 8.13 -2.63 0.82
N LYS A 13 9.46 -2.71 0.94
CA LYS A 13 10.35 -1.55 0.73
C LYS A 13 10.34 -1.11 -0.73
N PHE A 14 10.37 -2.06 -1.66
CA PHE A 14 10.30 -1.77 -3.10
C PHE A 14 9.00 -1.06 -3.47
N PHE A 15 7.87 -1.49 -2.93
CA PHE A 15 6.59 -0.83 -3.09
C PHE A 15 6.67 0.65 -2.67
N TRP A 16 7.21 0.94 -1.48
CA TRP A 16 7.31 2.31 -1.00
C TRP A 16 8.28 3.17 -1.80
N ALA A 17 9.42 2.59 -2.23
CA ALA A 17 10.36 3.29 -3.09
C ALA A 17 9.73 3.65 -4.44
N TRP A 18 8.95 2.73 -5.03
CA TRP A 18 8.19 3.01 -6.23
C TRP A 18 7.12 4.07 -5.99
N PHE A 19 6.36 3.98 -4.90
CA PHE A 19 5.31 4.95 -4.56
C PHE A 19 5.90 6.36 -4.39
N GLU A 20 7.02 6.49 -3.69
CA GLU A 20 7.73 7.76 -3.49
C GLU A 20 8.23 8.36 -4.81
N GLN A 21 8.77 7.52 -5.71
CA GLN A 21 9.24 7.98 -7.03
C GLN A 21 8.10 8.40 -7.95
N ASN A 22 6.90 7.84 -7.76
CA ASN A 22 5.74 8.08 -8.62
C ASN A 22 4.67 8.94 -7.94
N GLU A 23 4.97 9.56 -6.80
CA GLU A 23 4.00 10.32 -5.99
C GLU A 23 3.27 11.38 -6.83
N GLU A 24 4.00 12.19 -7.61
CA GLU A 24 3.41 13.22 -8.47
C GLU A 24 2.49 12.63 -9.55
N TRP A 25 2.88 11.49 -10.13
CA TRP A 25 2.07 10.79 -11.13
C TRP A 25 0.80 10.20 -10.49
N ILE A 26 0.90 9.61 -9.30
CA ILE A 26 -0.23 9.09 -8.53
C ILE A 26 -1.23 10.22 -8.26
N ILE A 27 -0.74 11.37 -7.77
CA ILE A 27 -1.57 12.54 -7.47
C ILE A 27 -2.24 13.08 -8.74
N ALA A 28 -1.48 13.31 -9.81
CA ALA A 28 -2.00 13.86 -11.05
C ALA A 28 -3.05 12.93 -11.69
N THR A 29 -2.73 11.63 -11.74
CA THR A 29 -3.57 10.61 -12.39
C THR A 29 -4.80 10.26 -11.56
N SER A 30 -4.74 10.35 -10.22
CA SER A 30 -5.91 10.13 -9.35
C SER A 30 -7.10 11.07 -9.63
N LYS A 31 -6.84 12.23 -10.25
CA LYS A 31 -7.86 13.21 -10.62
C LYS A 31 -8.54 12.90 -11.96
N THR A 32 -7.86 12.18 -12.84
CA THR A 32 -8.28 11.97 -14.24
C THR A 32 -8.57 10.51 -14.57
N ASP A 33 -7.76 9.58 -14.07
CA ASP A 33 -7.89 8.14 -14.26
C ASP A 33 -7.54 7.38 -12.97
N ARG A 34 -8.52 7.29 -12.08
CA ARG A 34 -8.39 6.57 -10.82
C ARG A 34 -8.08 5.09 -11.00
N MET A 35 -8.57 4.49 -12.09
CA MET A 35 -8.38 3.06 -12.34
C MET A 35 -6.92 2.76 -12.71
N ALA A 36 -6.27 3.62 -13.48
CA ALA A 36 -4.84 3.48 -13.78
C ALA A 36 -3.98 3.50 -12.51
N VAL A 37 -4.30 4.38 -11.55
CA VAL A 37 -3.60 4.44 -10.26
C VAL A 37 -3.84 3.18 -9.44
N VAL A 38 -5.09 2.74 -9.33
CA VAL A 38 -5.45 1.51 -8.60
C VAL A 38 -4.73 0.30 -9.19
N ASN A 39 -4.76 0.13 -10.51
CA ASN A 39 -4.09 -0.99 -11.18
C ASN A 39 -2.57 -0.98 -10.95
N ALA A 40 -1.94 0.19 -11.05
CA ALA A 40 -0.50 0.30 -10.82
C ALA A 40 -0.12 -0.02 -9.37
N VAL A 41 -0.91 0.46 -8.41
CA VAL A 41 -0.69 0.19 -6.98
C VAL A 41 -0.90 -1.28 -6.68
N ASP A 42 -1.97 -1.89 -7.19
CA ASP A 42 -2.24 -3.32 -7.05
C ASP A 42 -1.11 -4.18 -7.61
N GLU A 43 -0.62 -3.86 -8.81
CA GLU A 43 0.48 -4.59 -9.45
C GLU A 43 1.77 -4.58 -8.60
N LYS A 44 2.06 -3.46 -7.92
CA LYS A 44 3.25 -3.32 -7.08
C LYS A 44 3.05 -3.85 -5.66
N LEU A 45 1.83 -3.82 -5.15
CA LEU A 45 1.50 -4.27 -3.80
C LEU A 45 1.30 -5.79 -3.75
N SER A 46 0.68 -6.38 -4.78
CA SER A 46 0.37 -7.81 -4.88
C SER A 46 1.56 -8.74 -4.62
N PRO A 47 2.77 -8.52 -5.19
CA PRO A 47 3.94 -9.36 -4.92
C PRO A 47 4.35 -9.36 -3.44
N ALA A 48 4.18 -8.24 -2.73
CA ALA A 48 4.50 -8.14 -1.31
C ALA A 48 3.54 -8.97 -0.43
N PHE A 49 2.32 -9.20 -0.92
CA PHE A 49 1.27 -9.96 -0.22
C PHE A 49 0.95 -11.31 -0.87
N ALA A 50 1.79 -11.81 -1.78
CA ALA A 50 1.57 -13.05 -2.54
C ALA A 50 1.30 -14.31 -1.67
N CYS A 51 1.63 -14.27 -0.38
CA CYS A 51 1.32 -15.36 0.57
C CYS A 51 -0.17 -15.42 0.99
N TYR A 52 -0.92 -14.34 0.75
CA TYR A 52 -2.38 -14.30 0.83
C TYR A 52 -2.92 -14.64 -0.56
N HIS A 53 -3.40 -15.87 -0.75
CA HIS A 53 -4.14 -16.28 -1.95
C HIS A 53 -5.52 -15.57 -2.08
N VAL A 54 -5.67 -14.40 -1.45
CA VAL A 54 -6.95 -13.70 -1.27
C VAL A 54 -6.73 -12.21 -1.52
N GLU A 55 -7.77 -11.58 -2.03
CA GLU A 55 -7.90 -10.17 -2.36
C GLU A 55 -7.35 -9.28 -1.23
N ILE A 56 -6.38 -8.44 -1.59
CA ILE A 56 -6.02 -7.25 -0.83
C ILE A 56 -7.00 -6.15 -1.24
N GLU A 57 -7.55 -5.45 -0.26
CA GLU A 57 -8.41 -4.31 -0.52
C GLU A 57 -7.72 -3.05 -0.02
N PHE A 58 -7.69 -2.03 -0.86
CA PHE A 58 -7.14 -0.73 -0.51
C PHE A 58 -7.91 0.37 -1.23
N GLN A 59 -7.81 1.58 -0.67
CA GLN A 59 -8.37 2.78 -1.25
C GLN A 59 -7.35 3.91 -1.13
N LEU A 60 -7.26 4.72 -2.18
CA LEU A 60 -6.44 5.92 -2.20
C LEU A 60 -7.32 7.15 -2.25
N GLY A 61 -7.07 8.08 -1.32
CA GLY A 61 -7.62 9.43 -1.31
C GLY A 61 -6.51 10.44 -1.51
N TYR A 62 -6.80 11.54 -2.19
CA TYR A 62 -5.92 12.71 -2.21
C TYR A 62 -6.76 13.98 -2.16
N ASN A 63 -6.62 14.75 -1.10
CA ASN A 63 -7.38 15.97 -0.86
C ASN A 63 -6.48 17.06 -0.27
N ASP A 64 -6.59 18.28 -0.81
CA ASP A 64 -5.89 19.49 -0.30
C ASP A 64 -4.41 19.29 0.09
N GLY A 65 -3.65 18.62 -0.77
CA GLY A 65 -2.21 18.39 -0.56
C GLY A 65 -1.86 17.17 0.28
N HIS A 66 -2.87 16.51 0.88
CA HIS A 66 -2.71 15.31 1.69
C HIS A 66 -3.31 14.08 1.01
N GLY A 67 -2.54 13.00 0.99
CA GLY A 67 -2.95 11.69 0.54
C GLY A 67 -3.29 10.77 1.70
N GLU A 68 -4.26 9.90 1.48
CA GLU A 68 -4.65 8.85 2.42
C GLU A 68 -4.58 7.52 1.69
N PHE A 69 -3.86 6.56 2.28
CA PHE A 69 -3.83 5.18 1.84
C PHE A 69 -4.58 4.35 2.88
N PHE A 70 -5.79 3.93 2.55
CA PHE A 70 -6.56 2.99 3.35
C PHE A 70 -6.23 1.57 2.92
N PHE A 71 -5.87 0.72 3.87
CA PHE A 71 -5.65 -0.69 3.66
C PHE A 71 -6.63 -1.48 4.54
N PHE A 72 -7.44 -2.34 3.93
CA PHE A 72 -8.47 -3.09 4.63
C PHE A 72 -7.92 -4.47 5.02
N ASP A 73 -7.87 -4.75 6.33
CA ASP A 73 -7.34 -6.01 6.84
C ASP A 73 -8.33 -7.18 6.74
N LEU A 74 -9.58 -6.89 6.33
CA LEU A 74 -10.66 -7.87 6.13
C LEU A 74 -10.87 -8.77 7.36
N ASN A 75 -10.64 -8.23 8.56
CA ASN A 75 -10.65 -8.94 9.84
C ASN A 75 -9.64 -10.11 9.93
N LYS A 76 -8.61 -10.13 9.07
CA LYS A 76 -7.55 -11.15 9.05
C LYS A 76 -6.34 -10.66 9.84
N ARG A 77 -6.15 -11.22 11.04
CA ARG A 77 -5.02 -10.86 11.94
C ARG A 77 -3.63 -10.94 11.30
N ALA A 78 -3.41 -11.89 10.39
CA ALA A 78 -2.13 -12.01 9.68
C ALA A 78 -1.93 -10.83 8.72
N LEU A 79 -2.98 -10.48 7.97
CA LEU A 79 -2.97 -9.37 7.02
C LEU A 79 -2.77 -8.03 7.74
N ARG A 80 -3.41 -7.84 8.90
CA ARG A 80 -3.18 -6.68 9.78
C ARG A 80 -1.71 -6.52 10.16
N LYS A 81 -1.04 -7.60 10.56
CA LYS A 81 0.38 -7.55 10.96
C LYS A 81 1.28 -7.17 9.79
N ASP A 82 0.97 -7.66 8.60
CA ASP A 82 1.74 -7.30 7.40
C ASP A 82 1.41 -5.87 6.93
N ALA A 83 0.19 -5.38 7.13
CA ALA A 83 -0.19 -3.98 6.91
C ALA A 83 0.49 -3.03 7.92
N GLU A 84 0.56 -3.40 9.20
CA GLU A 84 1.32 -2.69 10.24
C GLU A 84 2.81 -2.61 9.86
N LYS A 85 3.34 -3.71 9.32
CA LYS A 85 4.71 -3.74 8.82
C LYS A 85 4.88 -2.83 7.59
N LEU A 86 3.96 -2.86 6.64
CA LEU A 86 3.95 -1.95 5.50
C LEU A 86 3.94 -0.50 5.97
N ALA A 87 3.05 -0.13 6.90
CA ALA A 87 2.98 1.21 7.48
C ALA A 87 4.31 1.63 8.12
N SER A 88 4.96 0.73 8.88
CA SER A 88 6.24 1.01 9.55
C SER A 88 7.42 1.26 8.59
N LEU A 89 7.30 0.79 7.35
CA LEU A 89 8.32 0.93 6.31
C LEU A 89 8.09 2.17 5.43
N MET A 90 7.02 2.93 5.68
CA MET A 90 6.70 4.11 4.91
C MET A 90 7.82 5.18 5.05
N PRO A 91 8.41 5.66 3.94
CA PRO A 91 9.44 6.68 3.95
C PRO A 91 9.01 7.95 4.66
N ALA A 92 9.93 8.56 5.43
CA ALA A 92 9.66 9.79 6.19
C ALA A 92 9.22 10.96 5.29
N LYS A 93 9.68 11.01 4.03
CA LYS A 93 9.24 11.99 3.04
C LYS A 93 7.75 11.83 2.72
N LEU A 94 7.32 10.60 2.45
CA LEU A 94 5.91 10.31 2.17
C LEU A 94 5.04 10.60 3.38
N GLN A 95 5.50 10.32 4.60
CA GLN A 95 4.74 10.61 5.83
C GLN A 95 4.41 12.11 6.04
N GLN A 96 5.07 13.02 5.31
CA GLN A 96 4.75 14.45 5.38
C GLN A 96 3.43 14.79 4.68
N ASN A 97 3.12 14.06 3.60
CA ASN A 97 1.97 14.33 2.74
C ASN A 97 0.98 13.18 2.71
N TRP A 98 1.36 11.99 3.17
CA TRP A 98 0.55 10.78 3.09
C TRP A 98 0.37 10.16 4.46
N THR A 99 -0.86 9.69 4.71
CA THR A 99 -1.20 8.89 5.89
C THR A 99 -1.57 7.48 5.46
N PHE A 100 -0.97 6.48 6.09
CA PHE A 100 -1.35 5.08 5.91
C PHE A 100 -2.30 4.65 7.04
N ILE A 101 -3.50 4.20 6.68
CA ILE A 101 -4.61 3.89 7.59
C ILE A 101 -4.96 2.42 7.41
N ILE A 102 -5.09 1.69 8.52
CA ILE A 102 -5.48 0.28 8.52
C ILE A 102 -6.92 0.20 9.03
N GLU A 103 -7.84 -0.24 8.16
CA GLU A 103 -9.28 -0.38 8.42
C GLU A 103 -9.69 -1.86 8.52
N HIS A 104 -10.85 -2.13 9.13
CA HIS A 104 -11.39 -3.47 9.42
C HIS A 104 -12.50 -3.94 8.49
#